data_AF-A0ABD6VWA3-F1
#
_entry.id   AF-A0ABD6VWA3-F1
#
_cell.length_a   1.000
_cell.length_b   1.000
_cell.length_c   1.000
_cell.angle_alpha   90.00
_cell.angle_beta   90.00
_cell.angle_gamma   90.00
#
_symmetry.space_group_name_H-M   'P 1'
#
loop_
_entity.id
_entity.type
_entity.pdbx_description
1 polymer ?
#
loop_
_entity_poly.entity_id
_entity_poly.type
_entity_poly.pdbx_seq_one_letter_code
_entity_poly.pdbx_strand_id
1 'polypeptide(L)'
;MKLQPAATSRAVKPCLSPVAVWQMLLTRLLEQHYGLMLKDTPFSDEIVIQEHIDAGITLADAVNFLVEKYELVRIDRKGFSWQEQSPYLRAVDILRARQATGLLQQSRNNAVL
;
A
#
# COMPACT_ATOMS: atom_id res chain seq x y z
N MET A 1 -26.72 -37.25 28.30
CA MET A 1 -27.08 -36.03 27.55
C MET A 1 -26.08 -35.87 26.41
N LYS A 2 -26.55 -35.80 25.16
CA LYS A 2 -25.72 -35.74 23.95
C LYS A 2 -25.39 -34.26 23.67
N LEU A 3 -24.12 -33.88 23.70
CA LEU A 3 -23.66 -32.56 23.24
C LEU A 3 -23.48 -32.61 21.73
N GLN A 4 -24.30 -31.85 21.01
CA GLN A 4 -24.14 -31.63 19.58
C GLN A 4 -23.01 -30.60 19.36
N PRO A 5 -22.08 -30.83 18.42
CA PRO A 5 -21.15 -29.80 18.01
C PRO A 5 -21.88 -28.86 17.06
N ALA A 6 -22.13 -27.63 17.51
CA ALA A 6 -22.53 -26.54 16.63
C ALA A 6 -21.34 -26.21 15.72
N ALA A 7 -21.47 -26.54 14.43
CA ALA A 7 -20.52 -26.15 13.41
C ALA A 7 -20.65 -24.64 13.16
N THR A 8 -19.93 -23.84 13.93
CA THR A 8 -19.72 -22.43 13.61
C THR A 8 -18.76 -22.37 12.42
N SER A 9 -19.30 -22.33 11.20
CA SER A 9 -18.54 -21.93 10.01
C SER A 9 -18.14 -20.46 10.18
N ARG A 10 -17.03 -20.23 10.89
CA ARG A 10 -16.36 -18.94 10.91
C ARG A 10 -15.73 -18.79 9.53
N ALA A 11 -16.38 -18.01 8.66
CA ALA A 11 -15.79 -17.61 7.39
C ALA A 11 -14.42 -16.97 7.67
N VAL A 12 -13.36 -17.72 7.38
CA VAL A 12 -11.99 -17.23 7.44
C VAL A 12 -11.88 -16.22 6.31
N LYS A 13 -11.96 -14.92 6.65
CA LYS A 13 -11.67 -13.86 5.69
C LYS A 13 -10.22 -14.09 5.21
N PRO A 14 -9.97 -14.23 3.90
CA PRO A 14 -8.61 -14.47 3.44
C PRO A 14 -7.73 -13.30 3.87
N CYS A 15 -6.74 -13.57 4.71
CA CYS A 15 -5.68 -12.62 5.02
C CYS A 15 -4.86 -12.44 3.74
N LEU A 16 -4.77 -11.21 3.24
CA LEU A 16 -3.94 -10.92 2.07
C LEU A 16 -2.47 -11.15 2.42
N SER A 17 -1.69 -11.67 1.45
CA SER A 17 -0.26 -11.77 1.62
C SER A 17 0.37 -10.37 1.73
N PRO A 18 1.52 -10.22 2.40
CA PRO A 18 2.24 -8.95 2.47
C PRO A 18 2.50 -8.34 1.08
N VAL A 19 2.88 -9.18 0.10
CA VAL A 19 3.09 -8.77 -1.30
C VAL A 19 1.81 -8.25 -1.93
N ALA A 20 0.68 -8.93 -1.76
CA ALA A 20 -0.61 -8.48 -2.30
C ALA A 20 -1.04 -7.14 -1.68
N VAL A 21 -0.83 -6.97 -0.37
CA VAL A 21 -1.06 -5.69 0.33
C VAL A 21 -0.20 -4.58 -0.26
N TRP A 22 1.08 -4.85 -0.53
CA TRP A 22 1.99 -3.91 -1.16
C TRP A 22 1.55 -3.56 -2.59
N GLN A 23 1.23 -4.53 -3.44
CA GLN A 23 0.75 -4.29 -4.80
C GLN A 23 -0.49 -3.39 -4.82
N MET A 24 -1.46 -3.63 -3.94
CA MET A 24 -2.66 -2.79 -3.82
C MET A 24 -2.32 -1.35 -3.44
N LEU A 25 -1.42 -1.16 -2.47
CA LEU A 25 -1.02 0.16 -2.01
C LEU A 25 -0.16 0.90 -3.05
N LEU A 26 0.81 0.22 -3.65
CA LEU A 26 1.65 0.77 -4.70
C LEU A 26 0.84 1.19 -5.92
N THR A 27 -0.11 0.36 -6.35
CA THR A 27 -1.02 0.70 -7.46
C THR A 27 -1.73 2.03 -7.18
N ARG A 28 -2.30 2.20 -5.98
CA ARG A 28 -2.98 3.44 -5.60
C ARG A 28 -2.03 4.63 -5.52
N LEU A 29 -0.87 4.47 -4.89
CA LEU A 29 0.08 5.55 -4.69
C LEU A 29 0.68 6.05 -6.02
N LEU A 30 1.07 5.13 -6.90
CA LEU A 30 1.67 5.43 -8.19
C LEU A 30 0.65 6.10 -9.13
N GLU A 31 -0.54 5.53 -9.24
CA GLU A 31 -1.60 6.05 -10.10
C GLU A 31 -2.03 7.45 -9.64
N GLN A 32 -2.30 7.60 -8.33
CA GLN A 32 -2.81 8.85 -7.79
C GLN A 32 -1.77 9.96 -7.85
N HIS A 33 -0.53 9.71 -7.41
CA HIS A 33 0.44 10.78 -7.18
C HIS A 33 1.35 11.04 -8.39
N TYR A 34 1.59 10.06 -9.24
CA TYR A 34 2.54 10.18 -10.37
C TYR A 34 1.94 9.77 -11.71
N GLY A 35 0.70 9.28 -11.76
CA GLY A 35 0.05 8.84 -13.00
C GLY A 35 0.68 7.57 -13.59
N LEU A 36 1.39 6.78 -12.79
CA LEU A 36 2.06 5.56 -13.21
C LEU A 36 1.21 4.33 -12.91
N MET A 37 1.20 3.34 -13.80
CA MET A 37 0.65 2.03 -13.50
C MET A 37 1.72 1.16 -12.84
N LEU A 38 1.32 0.24 -11.95
CA LEU A 38 2.25 -0.67 -11.27
C LEU A 38 3.12 -1.46 -12.27
N LYS A 39 2.53 -1.89 -13.40
CA LYS A 39 3.19 -2.63 -14.48
C LYS A 39 4.36 -1.87 -15.14
N ASP A 40 4.35 -0.54 -15.06
CA ASP A 40 5.39 0.31 -15.65
C ASP A 40 6.54 0.56 -14.65
N THR A 41 6.50 -0.08 -13.49
CA THR A 41 7.50 0.05 -12.42
C THR A 41 8.16 -1.30 -12.10
N PRO A 42 9.34 -1.29 -11.46
CA PRO A 42 9.98 -2.52 -10.97
C PRO A 42 9.11 -3.33 -9.99
N PHE A 43 8.13 -2.70 -9.34
CA PHE A 43 7.20 -3.37 -8.44
C PHE A 43 6.10 -4.17 -9.15
N SER A 44 6.16 -4.29 -10.47
CA SER A 44 5.39 -5.30 -11.20
C SER A 44 5.87 -6.72 -10.91
N ASP A 45 7.13 -6.86 -10.50
CA ASP A 45 7.72 -8.13 -10.04
C ASP A 45 7.50 -8.31 -8.54
N GLU A 46 6.86 -9.43 -8.18
CA GLU A 46 6.60 -9.81 -6.79
C GLU A 46 7.88 -10.07 -6.00
N ILE A 47 8.94 -10.53 -6.67
CA ILE A 47 10.24 -10.78 -6.03
C ILE A 47 10.85 -9.47 -5.55
N VAL A 48 10.79 -8.42 -6.37
CA VAL A 48 11.27 -7.08 -5.98
C VAL A 48 10.50 -6.57 -4.77
N ILE A 49 9.18 -6.76 -4.73
CA ILE A 49 8.37 -6.38 -3.56
C ILE A 49 8.79 -7.18 -2.33
N GLN A 50 8.98 -8.50 -2.46
CA GLN A 50 9.35 -9.35 -1.34
C GLN A 50 10.72 -8.96 -0.77
N GLU A 51 11.71 -8.67 -1.61
CA GLU A 51 13.04 -8.21 -1.18
C GLU A 51 12.95 -6.90 -0.37
N HIS A 52 12.09 -5.96 -0.77
CA HIS A 52 11.89 -4.71 -0.01
C HIS A 52 11.23 -4.97 1.34
N ILE A 53 10.28 -5.91 1.40
CA ILE A 53 9.62 -6.33 2.64
C ILE A 53 10.65 -6.99 3.57
N ASP A 54 11.48 -7.90 3.06
CA ASP A 54 12.48 -8.63 3.83
C ASP A 54 13.61 -7.71 4.32
N ALA A 55 13.95 -6.70 3.53
CA ALA A 55 14.87 -5.62 3.92
C ALA A 55 14.27 -4.63 4.93
N GLY A 56 12.97 -4.73 5.24
CA GLY A 56 12.27 -3.82 6.16
C GLY A 56 12.07 -2.41 5.60
N ILE A 57 12.13 -2.24 4.28
CA ILE A 57 11.95 -0.94 3.62
C ILE A 57 10.48 -0.54 3.71
N THR A 58 10.22 0.73 3.98
CA THR A 58 8.84 1.22 4.04
C THR A 58 8.28 1.47 2.63
N LEU A 59 6.96 1.38 2.46
CA LEU A 59 6.30 1.74 1.20
C LEU A 59 6.62 3.16 0.73
N ALA A 60 6.79 4.11 1.66
CA ALA A 60 7.12 5.48 1.33
C ALA A 60 8.55 5.56 0.77
N ASP A 61 9.52 4.92 1.43
CA ASP A 61 10.91 4.91 0.99
C ASP A 61 11.08 4.19 -0.35
N ALA A 62 10.37 3.07 -0.54
CA ALA A 62 10.39 2.32 -1.80
C ALA A 62 9.92 3.17 -2.99
N VAL A 63 8.84 3.94 -2.81
CA VAL A 63 8.36 4.86 -3.86
C VAL A 63 9.23 6.10 -3.97
N ASN A 64 9.71 6.67 -2.85
CA ASN A 64 10.59 7.84 -2.86
C ASN A 64 11.92 7.53 -3.55
N PHE A 65 12.42 6.30 -3.45
CA PHE A 65 13.57 5.85 -4.24
C PHE A 65 13.29 5.91 -5.75
N LEU A 66 12.09 5.52 -6.22
CA LEU A 66 11.71 5.71 -7.62
C LEU A 66 11.62 7.19 -7.99
N VAL A 67 11.12 8.03 -7.09
CA VAL A 67 11.03 9.48 -7.28
C VAL A 67 12.41 10.08 -7.49
N GLU A 68 13.40 9.71 -6.68
CA GLU A 68 14.79 10.16 -6.86
C GLU A 68 15.41 9.59 -8.14
N LYS A 69 15.27 8.29 -8.36
CA LYS A 69 15.93 7.58 -9.48
C LYS A 69 15.42 8.03 -10.86
N TYR A 70 14.13 8.37 -10.96
CA TYR A 70 13.48 8.71 -12.22
C TYR A 70 12.97 10.17 -12.26
N GLU A 71 13.35 10.99 -11.28
CA GLU A 71 12.96 12.40 -11.14
C GLU A 71 11.44 12.61 -11.28
N LEU A 72 10.65 11.75 -10.62
CA LEU A 72 9.19 11.76 -10.76
C LEU A 72 8.58 13.04 -10.15
N VAL A 73 7.63 13.64 -10.85
CA VAL A 73 6.92 14.84 -10.39
C VAL A 73 5.50 14.47 -9.94
N ARG A 74 5.06 15.03 -8.81
CA ARG A 74 3.69 14.81 -8.31
C ARG A 74 2.65 15.55 -9.16
N ILE A 75 1.59 14.85 -9.53
CA ILE A 75 0.50 15.37 -10.39
C ILE A 75 -0.81 15.63 -9.63
N ASP A 76 -0.94 15.11 -8.41
CA ASP A 76 -2.18 15.14 -7.63
C ASP A 76 -2.45 16.49 -6.96
N ARG A 77 -1.41 17.33 -6.83
CA ARG A 77 -1.51 18.62 -6.17
C ARG A 77 -1.81 19.72 -7.18
N LYS A 78 -3.08 19.85 -7.57
CA LYS A 78 -3.55 21.01 -8.33
C LYS A 78 -3.95 22.13 -7.38
N GLY A 79 -3.09 23.14 -7.22
CA GLY A 79 -3.37 24.33 -6.42
C GLY A 79 -2.29 25.41 -6.57
N PHE A 80 -2.68 26.68 -6.38
CA PHE A 80 -1.80 27.86 -6.42
C PHE A 80 -0.86 27.94 -5.20
N SER A 81 0.02 26.95 -5.02
CA SER A 81 1.13 27.10 -4.09
C SER A 81 2.31 27.70 -4.86
N TRP A 82 2.67 28.93 -4.53
CA TRP A 82 3.91 29.58 -4.94
C TRP A 82 5.18 28.90 -4.36
N GLN A 83 5.02 27.77 -3.67
CA GLN A 83 6.09 26.96 -3.12
C GLN A 83 6.31 25.72 -3.98
N GLU A 84 7.57 25.38 -4.23
CA GLU A 84 7.97 24.11 -4.83
C GLU A 84 7.38 22.95 -4.03
N GLN A 85 6.50 22.17 -4.68
CA GLN A 85 5.87 21.03 -4.04
C GLN A 85 6.87 19.89 -3.98
N SER A 86 7.15 19.39 -2.77
CA SER A 86 8.01 18.23 -2.59
C SER A 86 7.47 17.05 -3.40
N PRO A 87 8.32 16.41 -4.24
CA PRO A 87 7.90 15.29 -5.06
C PRO A 87 7.70 14.02 -4.22
N TYR A 88 8.18 13.97 -2.98
CA TYR A 88 8.15 12.78 -2.14
C TYR A 88 6.76 12.48 -1.56
N LEU A 89 6.52 11.19 -1.33
CA LEU A 89 5.41 10.70 -0.53
C LEU A 89 5.66 10.93 0.96
N ARG A 90 4.58 11.21 1.67
CA ARG A 90 4.56 11.36 3.13
C ARG A 90 3.69 10.28 3.76
N ALA A 91 3.83 10.08 5.07
CA ALA A 91 3.03 9.12 5.82
C ALA A 91 1.50 9.30 5.65
N VAL A 92 1.04 10.55 5.47
CA VAL A 92 -0.38 10.86 5.19
C VAL A 92 -0.85 10.27 3.85
N ASP A 93 0.01 10.21 2.85
CA ASP A 93 -0.30 9.62 1.55
C ASP A 93 -0.50 8.10 1.71
N ILE A 94 0.37 7.43 2.49
CA ILE A 94 0.24 6.00 2.83
C ILE A 94 -1.06 5.72 3.60
N LEU A 95 -1.39 6.56 4.58
CA LEU A 95 -2.62 6.41 5.36
C LEU A 95 -3.87 6.51 4.47
N ARG A 96 -3.90 7.50 3.57
CA ARG A 96 -4.98 7.69 2.60
C ARG A 96 -5.11 6.51 1.65
N ALA A 97 -3.98 5.98 1.14
CA ALA A 97 -3.98 4.79 0.30
C ALA A 97 -4.58 3.58 1.02
N ARG A 98 -4.19 3.32 2.28
CA ARG A 98 -4.77 2.25 3.11
C ARG A 98 -6.27 2.43 3.38
N GLN A 99 -6.73 3.67 3.44
CA GLN A 99 -8.14 4.03 3.59
C GLN A 99 -8.91 3.68 2.32
N ALA A 100 -8.39 4.13 1.17
CA ALA A 100 -9.00 3.91 -0.14
C ALA A 100 -9.02 2.44 -0.57
N THR A 101 -8.11 1.62 -0.06
CA THR A 101 -8.06 0.16 -0.31
C THR A 101 -8.78 -0.67 0.74
N GLY A 102 -9.37 -0.06 1.78
CA GLY A 102 -10.07 -0.79 2.85
C GLY A 102 -9.15 -1.52 3.84
N LEU A 103 -7.83 -1.45 3.68
CA LEU A 103 -6.84 -2.12 4.53
C LEU A 103 -6.78 -1.55 5.96
N LEU A 104 -7.23 -0.32 6.16
CA LEU A 104 -7.31 0.29 7.51
C LEU A 104 -8.32 -0.43 8.43
N GLN A 105 -9.39 -1.00 7.89
CA GLN A 105 -10.35 -1.79 8.68
C GLN A 105 -9.80 -3.18 9.02
N GLN A 106 -8.92 -3.75 8.19
CA GLN A 106 -8.36 -5.07 8.40
C GLN A 106 -7.32 -5.09 9.54
N SER A 107 -6.52 -4.02 9.67
CA SER A 107 -5.52 -3.90 10.75
C SER A 107 -6.15 -3.75 12.14
N ARG A 108 -7.27 -3.01 12.27
CA ARG A 108 -7.97 -2.83 13.56
C ARG A 108 -8.55 -4.14 14.13
N ASN A 109 -8.93 -5.08 13.26
CA ASN A 109 -9.52 -6.35 13.68
C ASN A 109 -8.45 -7.40 14.07
N ASN A 110 -7.18 -7.18 13.73
CA ASN A 110 -6.06 -8.06 14.11
C ASN A 110 -5.38 -7.66 15.42
N ALA A 111 -5.70 -6.48 15.99
CA ALA A 111 -5.08 -5.95 17.21
C ALA A 111 -5.83 -6.33 18.50
N VAL A 112 -6.83 -7.23 18.43
CA VAL A 112 -7.65 -7.68 19.57
C VAL A 112 -7.47 -9.19 19.81
N LEU A 113 -6.24 -9.70 19.67
CA LEU A 113 -5.87 -11.05 20.10
C LEU A 113 -4.73 -10.98 21.10
#